data_AF-A0A4U9CW40-F1
#
_entry.id   AF-A0A4U9CW40-F1
#
_cell.length_a   1.000
_cell.length_b   1.000
_cell.length_c   1.000
_cell.angle_alpha   90.00
_cell.angle_beta   90.00
_cell.angle_gamma   90.00
#
_symmetry.space_group_name_H-M   'P 1'
#
loop_
_entity.id
_entity.type
_entity.pdbx_description
1 polymer ?
#
loop_
_entity_poly.entity_id
_entity_poly.type
_entity_poly.pdbx_seq_one_letter_code
_entity_poly.pdbx_strand_id
1 'polypeptide(L)'
;MRDDGATYNLNGDPLSPNVWSLDIIPNLLAEDEWLTLERGLAQRSLLFDLILKDFYGEQRLLKEGVIPSEIVFSHPGFLRQCHGIRLPGAHNLIFHAVDLVRGGDGQFVAIGDRTQAPSGTGYVLETESPFLACCRRCFATAMSGDFPASFTHCGHTLAGLASHKTETPRIVVLTPGAYSSTYFEHAYLANYLGFQLVQGGDLTVRNGRVWLKSLNGLSEVDVILRVWMILIATKRNCVPTRG
;
A
#
# COMPACT_ATOMS: atom_id res chain seq x y z
N MET A 1 3.20 -11.72 -22.68
CA MET A 1 3.06 -10.26 -22.54
C MET A 1 1.80 -9.67 -23.18
N ARG A 2 1.40 -10.00 -24.42
CA ARG A 2 0.05 -9.62 -24.90
C ARG A 2 -1.10 -10.37 -24.21
N ASP A 3 -0.82 -11.51 -23.58
CA ASP A 3 -1.86 -12.38 -22.99
C ASP A 3 -2.17 -12.13 -21.50
N ASP A 4 -1.37 -11.33 -20.77
CA ASP A 4 -1.48 -11.22 -19.30
C ASP A 4 -2.18 -9.94 -18.80
N GLY A 5 -2.49 -8.99 -19.70
CA GLY A 5 -3.32 -7.83 -19.37
C GLY A 5 -2.62 -6.64 -18.70
N ALA A 6 -1.29 -6.63 -18.59
CA ALA A 6 -0.49 -5.46 -18.21
C ALA A 6 -0.89 -4.21 -19.02
N THR A 7 -1.60 -3.29 -18.39
CA THR A 7 -1.97 -2.02 -19.02
C THR A 7 -1.67 -0.87 -18.06
N TYR A 8 -1.04 0.20 -18.56
CA TYR A 8 -0.76 1.41 -17.78
C TYR A 8 -1.29 2.63 -18.55
N ASN A 9 -2.40 3.21 -18.06
CA ASN A 9 -3.08 4.30 -18.76
C ASN A 9 -2.48 5.66 -18.38
N LEU A 10 -1.42 6.06 -19.08
CA LEU A 10 -0.75 7.37 -18.93
C LEU A 10 -1.60 8.56 -19.41
N ASN A 11 -2.50 8.34 -20.38
CA ASN A 11 -3.14 9.42 -21.13
C ASN A 11 -4.62 9.66 -20.80
N GLY A 12 -5.18 8.98 -19.80
CA GLY A 12 -6.58 9.15 -19.41
C GLY A 12 -7.62 8.70 -20.45
N ASP A 13 -7.19 8.08 -21.56
CA ASP A 13 -8.07 7.45 -22.53
C ASP A 13 -8.22 5.94 -22.19
N PRO A 14 -9.35 5.50 -21.61
CA PRO A 14 -9.56 4.10 -21.23
C PRO A 14 -9.66 3.15 -22.43
N LEU A 15 -9.73 3.67 -23.67
CA LEU A 15 -9.84 2.89 -24.90
C LEU A 15 -8.49 2.64 -25.59
N SER A 16 -7.42 3.29 -25.14
CA SER A 16 -6.08 3.19 -25.73
C SER A 16 -5.04 2.78 -24.67
N PRO A 17 -5.08 1.53 -24.17
CA PRO A 17 -4.13 1.11 -23.16
C PRO A 17 -2.70 1.15 -23.71
N ASN A 18 -1.87 2.05 -23.16
CA ASN A 18 -0.44 1.99 -23.39
C ASN A 18 0.08 0.72 -22.72
N VAL A 19 0.59 -0.19 -23.55
CA VAL A 19 1.21 -1.43 -23.09
C VAL A 19 2.52 -1.05 -22.41
N TRP A 20 2.65 -1.40 -21.14
CA TRP A 20 3.90 -1.24 -20.40
C TRP A 20 5.02 -2.02 -21.12
N SER A 21 6.15 -1.37 -21.39
CA SER A 21 7.32 -2.01 -22.00
C SER A 21 8.32 -2.35 -20.91
N LEU A 22 8.60 -3.64 -20.75
CA LEU A 22 9.59 -4.14 -19.81
C LEU A 22 10.97 -4.21 -20.47
N ASP A 23 12.00 -3.72 -19.79
CA ASP A 23 13.39 -3.99 -20.17
C ASP A 23 13.77 -5.43 -19.77
N ILE A 24 14.40 -6.15 -20.69
CA ILE A 24 14.80 -7.55 -20.51
C ILE A 24 16.12 -7.63 -19.73
N ILE A 25 16.87 -6.54 -19.61
CA ILE A 25 18.14 -6.52 -18.87
C ILE A 25 17.87 -6.07 -17.43
N PRO A 26 18.05 -6.93 -16.42
CA PRO A 26 17.84 -6.54 -15.03
C PRO A 26 18.94 -5.57 -14.59
N ASN A 27 18.56 -4.61 -13.75
CA ASN A 27 19.53 -3.81 -13.03
C ASN A 27 20.06 -4.61 -11.83
N LEU A 28 21.30 -5.09 -11.93
CA LEU A 28 21.93 -5.90 -10.89
C LEU A 28 22.46 -5.00 -9.76
N LEU A 29 22.11 -5.35 -8.53
CA LEU A 29 22.62 -4.72 -7.31
C LEU A 29 23.52 -5.70 -6.58
N ALA A 30 24.69 -5.25 -6.12
CA ALA A 30 25.56 -6.08 -5.30
C ALA A 30 24.90 -6.34 -3.93
N GLU A 31 25.21 -7.48 -3.32
CA GLU A 31 24.57 -7.91 -2.07
C GLU A 31 24.87 -6.95 -0.91
N ASP A 32 26.11 -6.48 -0.80
CA ASP A 32 26.54 -5.50 0.20
C ASP A 32 25.87 -4.13 0.03
N GLU A 33 25.69 -3.70 -1.22
CA GLU A 33 24.92 -2.50 -1.53
C GLU A 33 23.45 -2.68 -1.13
N TRP A 34 22.84 -3.82 -1.46
CA TRP A 34 21.46 -4.13 -1.09
C TRP A 34 21.27 -4.18 0.42
N LEU A 35 22.14 -4.86 1.17
CA LEU A 35 22.05 -4.94 2.63
C LEU A 35 22.17 -3.56 3.29
N THR A 36 22.97 -2.67 2.72
CA THR A 36 23.10 -1.28 3.19
C THR A 36 21.80 -0.51 2.92
N LEU A 37 21.25 -0.64 1.72
CA LEU A 37 19.98 -0.03 1.33
C LEU A 37 18.82 -0.53 2.19
N GLU A 38 18.68 -1.85 2.35
CA GLU A 38 17.62 -2.48 3.13
C GLU A 38 17.58 -1.92 4.55
N ARG A 39 18.72 -1.82 5.22
CA ARG A 39 18.82 -1.25 6.58
C ARG A 39 18.38 0.22 6.61
N GLY A 40 18.82 1.03 5.64
CA GLY A 40 18.43 2.43 5.54
C GLY A 40 16.93 2.61 5.26
N LEU A 41 16.37 1.79 4.38
CA LEU A 41 14.95 1.78 4.04
C LEU A 41 14.08 1.32 5.21
N ALA A 42 14.51 0.30 5.96
CA ALA A 42 13.83 -0.16 7.16
C ALA A 42 13.82 0.92 8.25
N GLN A 43 14.97 1.57 8.48
CA GLN A 43 15.08 2.69 9.41
C GLN A 43 14.17 3.85 9.02
N ARG A 44 14.15 4.22 7.73
CA ARG A 44 13.32 5.31 7.20
C ARG A 44 11.83 5.01 7.34
N SER A 45 11.43 3.78 7.04
CA SER A 45 10.04 3.32 7.18
C SER A 45 9.58 3.39 8.64
N LEU A 46 10.42 2.93 9.57
CA LEU A 46 10.15 3.05 11.00
C LEU A 46 10.01 4.51 11.45
N LEU A 47 10.87 5.41 10.95
CA LEU A 47 10.78 6.83 11.26
C LEU A 47 9.43 7.41 10.80
N PHE A 48 9.00 7.15 9.57
CA PHE A 48 7.70 7.63 9.07
C PHE A 48 6.51 7.04 9.81
N ASP A 49 6.57 5.75 10.18
CA ASP A 49 5.55 5.10 11.01
C ASP A 49 5.41 5.79 12.38
N LEU A 50 6.54 6.09 13.03
CA LEU A 50 6.55 6.80 14.31
C LEU A 50 6.05 8.24 14.19
N ILE A 51 6.41 8.97 13.13
CA ILE A 51 5.90 10.31 12.84
C ILE A 51 4.37 10.28 12.66
N LEU A 52 3.87 9.33 11.86
CA LEU A 52 2.43 9.15 11.64
C LEU A 52 1.69 8.85 12.96
N LYS A 53 2.27 8.00 13.79
CA LYS A 53 1.75 7.65 15.12
C LYS A 53 1.74 8.84 16.07
N ASP A 54 2.76 9.70 16.02
CA ASP A 54 2.82 10.91 16.84
C ASP A 54 1.78 11.95 16.39
N PHE A 55 1.67 12.21 15.09
CA PHE A 55 0.73 13.20 14.53
C PHE A 55 -0.73 12.91 14.86
N TYR A 56 -1.13 11.64 14.86
CA TYR A 56 -2.47 11.21 15.25
C TYR A 56 -2.56 10.78 16.73
N GLY A 57 -1.47 10.86 17.49
CA GLY A 57 -1.37 10.44 18.88
C GLY A 57 -1.02 11.60 19.81
N GLU A 58 0.15 11.52 20.47
CA GLU A 58 0.55 12.47 21.50
C GLU A 58 1.02 13.83 20.96
N GLN A 59 1.36 13.90 19.67
CA GLN A 59 1.80 15.11 18.95
C GLN A 59 3.01 15.79 19.60
N ARG A 60 3.97 15.00 20.10
CA ARG A 60 5.21 15.51 20.72
C ARG A 60 6.02 16.35 19.75
N LEU A 61 6.16 15.92 18.50
CA LEU A 61 6.91 16.65 17.46
C LEU A 61 6.34 18.05 17.22
N LEU A 62 5.02 18.21 17.37
CA LEU A 62 4.35 19.51 17.23
C LEU A 62 4.46 20.34 18.51
N LYS A 63 4.26 19.72 19.68
CA LYS A 63 4.33 20.38 21.00
C LYS A 63 5.73 20.89 21.33
N GLU A 64 6.75 20.17 20.91
CA GLU A 64 8.16 20.51 21.11
C GLU A 64 8.71 21.42 20.01
N GLY A 65 7.93 21.71 18.97
CA GLY A 65 8.32 22.60 17.88
C GLY A 65 9.35 22.02 16.90
N VAL A 66 9.59 20.70 16.93
CA VAL A 66 10.44 20.01 15.94
C VAL A 66 9.85 20.12 14.54
N ILE A 67 8.52 20.01 14.43
CA ILE A 67 7.76 20.21 13.20
C ILE A 67 6.74 21.33 13.43
N PRO A 68 6.73 22.39 12.60
CA PRO A 68 5.73 23.45 12.69
C PRO A 68 4.31 22.90 12.54
N SER A 69 3.45 23.20 13.52
CA SER A 69 2.08 22.69 13.57
C SER A 69 1.24 23.15 12.39
N GLU A 70 1.55 24.33 11.85
CA GLU A 70 0.89 24.97 10.73
C GLU A 70 0.97 24.08 9.49
N ILE A 71 2.16 23.54 9.19
CA ILE A 71 2.41 22.71 8.00
C ILE A 71 1.58 21.42 8.07
N VAL A 72 1.41 20.85 9.26
CA VAL A 72 0.65 19.61 9.45
C VAL A 72 -0.85 19.89 9.39
N PHE A 73 -1.35 20.86 10.15
CA PHE A 73 -2.78 21.13 10.28
C PHE A 73 -3.41 21.86 9.09
N SER A 74 -2.61 22.54 8.25
CA SER A 74 -3.06 23.12 6.99
C SER A 74 -3.04 22.12 5.84
N HIS A 75 -2.37 20.98 5.99
CA HIS A 75 -2.25 20.01 4.91
C HIS A 75 -3.60 19.33 4.62
N PRO A 76 -4.10 19.31 3.38
CA PRO A 76 -5.41 18.75 3.05
C PRO A 76 -5.52 17.25 3.31
N GLY A 77 -4.37 16.55 3.33
CA GLY A 77 -4.31 15.14 3.66
C GLY A 77 -4.32 14.82 5.17
N PHE A 78 -4.27 15.83 6.04
CA PHE A 78 -4.37 15.60 7.48
C PHE A 78 -5.83 15.42 7.91
N LEU A 79 -6.15 14.24 8.46
CA LEU A 79 -7.51 13.88 8.84
C LEU A 79 -7.72 14.07 10.34
N ARG A 80 -8.28 15.20 10.75
CA ARG A 80 -8.52 15.50 12.19
C ARG A 80 -9.33 14.41 12.89
N GLN A 81 -10.23 13.75 12.18
CA GLN A 81 -11.08 12.67 12.67
C GLN A 81 -10.29 11.40 13.04
N CYS A 82 -9.06 11.26 12.54
CA CYS A 82 -8.18 10.14 12.85
C CYS A 82 -7.39 10.33 14.15
N HIS A 83 -7.46 11.50 14.79
CA HIS A 83 -6.76 11.73 16.05
C HIS A 83 -7.26 10.78 17.15
N GLY A 84 -6.33 10.12 17.84
CA GLY A 84 -6.61 9.14 18.88
C GLY A 84 -6.98 7.74 18.37
N ILE A 85 -7.10 7.53 17.04
CA ILE A 85 -7.31 6.19 16.49
C ILE A 85 -6.07 5.34 16.76
N ARG A 86 -6.27 4.17 17.37
CA ARG A 86 -5.23 3.17 17.59
C ARG A 86 -5.51 1.97 16.72
N LEU A 87 -4.64 1.74 15.74
CA LEU A 87 -4.69 0.53 14.93
C LEU A 87 -4.20 -0.67 15.77
N PRO A 88 -4.86 -1.83 15.67
CA PRO A 88 -4.29 -3.07 16.18
C PRO A 88 -2.98 -3.36 15.43
N GLY A 89 -1.92 -3.77 16.14
CA GLY A 89 -0.64 -4.11 15.53
C GLY A 89 0.51 -3.18 15.92
N ALA A 90 1.68 -3.44 15.35
CA ALA A 90 2.91 -2.71 15.64
C ALA A 90 3.02 -1.39 14.85
N HIS A 91 2.45 -1.35 13.64
CA HIS A 91 2.64 -0.29 12.66
C HIS A 91 1.31 0.37 12.27
N ASN A 92 1.34 1.69 12.12
CA ASN A 92 0.26 2.49 11.54
C ASN A 92 0.45 2.70 10.04
N LEU A 93 1.71 2.77 9.58
CA LEU A 93 2.08 2.87 8.18
C LEU A 93 2.33 1.47 7.62
N ILE A 94 1.34 0.92 6.91
CA ILE A 94 1.38 -0.46 6.40
C ILE A 94 2.22 -0.57 5.12
N PHE A 95 2.15 0.43 4.24
CA PHE A 95 2.92 0.47 3.01
C PHE A 95 3.74 1.75 2.94
N HIS A 96 5.01 1.57 2.61
CA HIS A 96 5.94 2.65 2.36
C HIS A 96 6.80 2.27 1.16
N ALA A 97 6.87 3.13 0.16
CA ALA A 97 7.81 3.00 -0.95
C ALA A 97 8.71 4.22 -1.01
N VAL A 98 9.95 3.99 -1.41
CA VAL A 98 10.97 5.03 -1.53
C VAL A 98 11.47 5.04 -2.96
N ASP A 99 11.37 6.22 -3.59
CA ASP A 99 11.93 6.47 -4.91
C ASP A 99 13.45 6.71 -4.73
N LEU A 100 14.27 5.82 -5.29
CA LEU A 100 15.73 5.87 -5.18
C LEU A 100 16.39 6.19 -6.51
N VAL A 101 17.45 7.00 -6.47
CA VAL A 101 18.33 7.26 -7.62
C VAL A 101 19.77 6.97 -7.21
N ARG A 102 20.53 6.34 -8.10
CA ARG A 102 21.99 6.19 -7.94
C ARG A 102 22.67 7.41 -8.55
N GLY A 103 23.38 8.18 -7.72
CA GLY A 103 24.16 9.33 -8.11
C GLY A 103 25.41 8.98 -8.93
N GLY A 104 26.06 9.99 -9.51
CA GLY A 104 27.29 9.81 -10.30
C GLY A 104 28.51 9.34 -9.49
N ASP A 105 28.44 9.47 -8.17
CA ASP A 105 29.40 8.95 -7.19
C ASP A 105 29.09 7.50 -6.76
N GLY A 106 28.05 6.89 -7.34
CA GLY A 106 27.60 5.54 -7.02
C GLY A 106 26.72 5.44 -5.78
N GLN A 107 26.51 6.55 -5.04
CA GLN A 107 25.69 6.56 -3.83
C GLN A 107 24.20 6.58 -4.16
N PHE A 108 23.40 5.94 -3.33
CA PHE A 108 21.94 6.00 -3.45
C PHE A 108 21.36 7.19 -2.70
N VAL A 109 20.44 7.88 -3.34
CA VAL A 109 19.73 9.04 -2.79
C VAL A 109 18.24 8.79 -2.87
N ALA A 110 17.55 8.95 -1.74
CA ALA A 110 16.09 8.97 -1.69
C ALA A 110 15.58 10.30 -2.24
N ILE A 111 14.81 10.24 -3.32
CA ILE A 111 14.25 11.41 -3.99
C ILE A 111 12.75 11.61 -3.70
N GLY A 112 12.09 10.60 -3.12
CA GLY A 112 10.68 10.69 -2.75
C GLY A 112 10.21 9.52 -1.89
N ASP A 113 9.14 9.76 -1.13
CA ASP A 113 8.48 8.76 -0.30
C ASP A 113 7.00 8.69 -0.64
N ARG A 114 6.46 7.47 -0.69
CA ARG A 114 5.05 7.20 -0.94
C ARG A 114 4.47 6.43 0.24
N THR A 115 3.60 7.09 1.00
CA THR A 115 3.02 6.58 2.25
C THR A 115 1.51 6.33 2.18
N GLN A 116 0.86 6.60 1.04
CA GLN A 116 -0.61 6.57 0.92
C GLN A 116 -1.16 5.36 0.17
N ALA A 117 -0.47 4.95 -0.90
CA ALA A 117 -0.75 3.76 -1.70
C ALA A 117 0.33 3.72 -2.80
N PRO A 118 1.51 3.14 -2.53
CA PRO A 118 2.51 3.02 -3.57
C PRO A 118 2.01 2.08 -4.68
N SER A 119 1.92 2.61 -5.90
CA SER A 119 1.74 1.83 -7.14
C SER A 119 3.07 1.23 -7.58
N GLY A 120 3.03 0.17 -8.40
CA GLY A 120 4.22 -0.50 -8.94
C GLY A 120 4.34 -1.95 -8.50
N THR A 121 3.74 -2.30 -7.38
CA THR A 121 3.82 -3.65 -6.79
C THR A 121 3.16 -4.72 -7.68
N GLY A 122 2.10 -4.35 -8.42
CA GLY A 122 1.47 -5.25 -9.40
C GLY A 122 2.37 -5.53 -10.60
N TYR A 123 3.05 -4.49 -11.10
CA TYR A 123 4.00 -4.63 -12.21
C TYR A 123 5.23 -5.46 -11.84
N VAL A 124 5.73 -5.34 -10.60
CA VAL A 124 6.86 -6.18 -10.14
C VAL A 124 6.47 -7.65 -10.11
N LEU A 125 5.28 -7.99 -9.59
CA LEU A 125 4.78 -9.37 -9.58
C LEU A 125 4.54 -9.92 -10.99
N GLU A 126 3.96 -9.12 -11.87
CA GLU A 126 3.71 -9.54 -13.26
C GLU A 126 5.01 -9.73 -14.03
N THR A 127 6.02 -8.89 -13.77
CA THR A 127 7.34 -8.97 -14.39
C THR A 127 8.08 -10.22 -13.95
N GLU A 128 7.89 -10.70 -12.72
CA GLU A 128 8.70 -11.76 -12.13
C GLU A 128 8.45 -13.13 -12.76
N SER A 129 7.19 -13.53 -12.98
CA SER A 129 6.87 -14.87 -13.49
C SER A 129 7.39 -15.14 -14.92
N PRO A 130 7.18 -14.25 -15.92
CA PRO A 130 7.72 -14.40 -17.27
C PRO A 130 9.24 -14.20 -17.32
N PHE A 131 9.77 -13.24 -16.54
CA PHE A 131 11.21 -12.96 -16.50
C PHE A 131 11.99 -14.12 -15.88
N LEU A 132 11.53 -14.70 -14.77
CA LEU A 132 12.13 -15.90 -14.20
C LEU A 132 12.04 -17.09 -15.16
N ALA A 133 10.93 -17.25 -15.90
CA ALA A 133 10.80 -18.31 -16.88
C ALA A 133 11.81 -18.19 -18.05
N CYS A 134 12.12 -16.97 -18.49
CA CYS A 134 13.05 -16.70 -19.60
C CYS A 134 14.53 -16.63 -19.15
N CYS A 135 14.80 -15.92 -18.06
CA CYS A 135 16.13 -15.50 -17.65
C CYS A 135 16.76 -16.37 -16.54
N ARG A 136 16.02 -17.30 -15.89
CA ARG A 136 16.61 -18.24 -14.91
C ARG A 136 17.75 -19.06 -15.49
N ARG A 137 17.80 -19.32 -16.81
CA ARG A 137 18.92 -20.05 -17.44
C ARG A 137 20.23 -19.25 -17.49
N CYS A 138 20.16 -17.93 -17.41
CA CYS A 138 21.32 -17.03 -17.52
C CYS A 138 21.71 -16.39 -16.18
N PHE A 139 20.76 -16.20 -15.25
CA PHE A 139 20.96 -15.46 -14.00
C PHE A 139 20.55 -16.24 -12.74
N ALA A 140 20.45 -17.57 -12.80
CA ALA A 140 20.03 -18.43 -11.69
C ALA A 140 20.71 -18.13 -10.34
N THR A 141 22.00 -17.77 -10.37
CA THR A 141 22.83 -17.51 -9.19
C THR A 141 22.74 -16.08 -8.66
N ALA A 142 22.21 -15.13 -9.45
CA ALA A 142 22.14 -13.71 -9.10
C ALA A 142 20.75 -13.25 -8.61
N MET A 143 19.76 -14.14 -8.61
CA MET A 143 18.38 -13.84 -8.21
C MET A 143 18.04 -14.57 -6.91
N SER A 144 18.23 -13.91 -5.77
CA SER A 144 18.09 -14.48 -4.42
C SER A 144 16.93 -13.91 -3.58
N GLY A 145 16.04 -13.11 -4.17
CA GLY A 145 14.87 -12.56 -3.47
C GLY A 145 13.64 -13.49 -3.50
N ASP A 146 13.08 -13.83 -2.34
CA ASP A 146 11.80 -14.55 -2.22
C ASP A 146 10.62 -13.55 -2.18
N PHE A 147 10.30 -12.99 -3.35
CA PHE A 147 9.18 -12.05 -3.52
C PHE A 147 7.82 -12.59 -3.01
N PRO A 148 7.45 -13.86 -3.26
CA PRO A 148 6.21 -14.45 -2.73
C PRO A 148 6.06 -14.39 -1.20
N ALA A 149 7.16 -14.50 -0.45
CA ALA A 149 7.15 -14.41 1.01
C ALA A 149 6.69 -13.02 1.51
N SER A 150 7.03 -11.95 0.79
CA SER A 150 6.68 -10.57 1.15
C SER A 150 5.17 -10.30 1.08
N PHE A 151 4.48 -10.88 0.09
CA PHE A 151 3.02 -10.72 -0.05
C PHE A 151 2.24 -11.56 0.96
N THR A 152 2.75 -12.74 1.31
CA THR A 152 2.20 -13.54 2.39
C THR A 152 2.30 -12.77 3.72
N HIS A 153 3.43 -12.12 3.98
CA HIS A 153 3.62 -11.26 5.15
C HIS A 153 2.65 -10.05 5.15
N CYS A 154 2.41 -9.45 3.98
CA CYS A 154 1.40 -8.40 3.82
C CYS A 154 -0.02 -8.89 4.20
N GLY A 155 -0.43 -10.07 3.71
CA GLY A 155 -1.71 -10.69 4.06
C GLY A 155 -1.86 -10.91 5.57
N HIS A 156 -0.83 -11.43 6.23
CA HIS A 156 -0.81 -11.61 7.68
C HIS A 156 -0.86 -10.28 8.44
N THR A 157 -0.12 -9.27 7.97
CA THR A 157 -0.13 -7.93 8.57
C THR A 157 -1.52 -7.33 8.52
N LEU A 158 -2.18 -7.38 7.35
CA LEU A 158 -3.55 -6.89 7.17
C LEU A 158 -4.55 -7.66 8.04
N ALA A 159 -4.43 -8.99 8.13
CA ALA A 159 -5.27 -9.80 9.02
C ALA A 159 -5.10 -9.39 10.49
N GLY A 160 -3.88 -9.06 10.91
CA GLY A 160 -3.58 -8.55 12.26
C GLY A 160 -4.21 -7.20 12.59
N LEU A 161 -4.61 -6.40 11.60
CA LEU A 161 -5.30 -5.11 11.80
C LEU A 161 -6.79 -5.28 12.14
N ALA A 162 -7.34 -6.49 12.05
CA ALA A 162 -8.73 -6.74 12.37
C ALA A 162 -9.04 -6.35 13.82
N SER A 163 -10.08 -5.52 13.99
CA SER A 163 -10.42 -4.94 15.30
C SER A 163 -10.98 -5.94 16.32
N HIS A 164 -11.24 -7.17 15.90
CA HIS A 164 -11.70 -8.27 16.73
C HIS A 164 -10.91 -9.53 16.38
N LYS A 165 -10.66 -10.39 17.37
CA LYS A 165 -9.98 -11.67 17.14
C LYS A 165 -10.94 -12.58 16.39
N THR A 166 -10.74 -12.70 15.09
CA THR A 166 -11.38 -13.68 14.21
C THR A 166 -10.29 -14.47 13.51
N GLU A 167 -10.53 -15.76 13.29
CA GLU A 167 -9.59 -16.63 12.58
C GLU A 167 -9.53 -16.29 11.08
N THR A 168 -10.60 -15.69 10.54
CA THR A 168 -10.74 -15.37 9.11
C THR A 168 -11.31 -13.97 8.93
N PRO A 169 -10.50 -12.90 9.14
CA PRO A 169 -10.96 -11.53 8.96
C PRO A 169 -11.34 -11.28 7.50
N ARG A 170 -12.46 -10.58 7.28
CA ARG A 170 -12.86 -10.19 5.93
C ARG A 170 -12.10 -8.95 5.50
N ILE A 171 -11.11 -9.18 4.65
CA ILE A 171 -10.28 -8.14 4.06
C ILE A 171 -10.77 -7.88 2.63
N VAL A 172 -10.99 -6.61 2.30
CA VAL A 172 -11.40 -6.18 0.96
C VAL A 172 -10.44 -5.13 0.41
N VAL A 173 -10.26 -5.12 -0.91
CA VAL A 173 -9.48 -4.11 -1.63
C VAL A 173 -10.45 -3.11 -2.24
N LEU A 174 -10.41 -1.87 -1.75
CA LEU A 174 -11.28 -0.80 -2.22
C LEU A 174 -10.62 -0.11 -3.43
N THR A 175 -11.31 -0.14 -4.58
CA THR A 175 -10.87 0.48 -5.85
C THR A 175 -11.85 1.58 -6.32
N PRO A 176 -11.38 2.65 -6.99
CA PRO A 176 -12.28 3.68 -7.51
C PRO A 176 -12.98 3.25 -8.81
N GLY A 177 -12.62 2.07 -9.34
CA GLY A 177 -13.23 1.46 -10.51
C GLY A 177 -12.30 1.41 -11.73
N ALA A 178 -12.83 0.86 -12.84
CA ALA A 178 -12.08 0.54 -14.05
C ALA A 178 -11.48 1.76 -14.77
N TYR A 179 -11.97 2.96 -14.49
CA TYR A 179 -11.44 4.21 -15.05
C TYR A 179 -10.16 4.69 -14.35
N SER A 180 -9.72 4.02 -13.28
CA SER A 180 -8.43 4.31 -12.64
C SER A 180 -7.28 3.83 -13.50
N SER A 181 -6.24 4.65 -13.65
CA SER A 181 -5.00 4.25 -14.34
C SER A 181 -4.27 3.08 -13.67
N THR A 182 -4.52 2.86 -12.36
CA THR A 182 -3.95 1.77 -11.56
C THR A 182 -4.92 0.63 -11.29
N TYR A 183 -6.08 0.57 -11.97
CA TYR A 183 -7.11 -0.44 -11.70
C TYR A 183 -6.58 -1.87 -11.83
N PHE A 184 -5.74 -2.10 -12.84
CA PHE A 184 -5.09 -3.39 -13.07
C PHE A 184 -4.31 -3.85 -11.83
N GLU A 185 -3.50 -2.98 -11.23
CA GLU A 185 -2.74 -3.33 -10.03
C GLU A 185 -3.65 -3.68 -8.85
N HIS A 186 -4.75 -2.96 -8.68
CA HIS A 186 -5.70 -3.23 -7.60
C HIS A 186 -6.34 -4.61 -7.77
N ALA A 187 -6.76 -4.94 -8.99
CA ALA A 187 -7.36 -6.23 -9.32
C ALA A 187 -6.34 -7.38 -9.18
N TYR A 188 -5.12 -7.16 -9.66
CA TYR A 188 -4.04 -8.13 -9.58
C TYR A 188 -3.67 -8.41 -8.11
N LEU A 189 -3.47 -7.36 -7.30
CA LEU A 189 -3.15 -7.49 -5.89
C LEU A 189 -4.27 -8.19 -5.11
N ALA A 190 -5.53 -7.82 -5.37
CA ALA A 190 -6.68 -8.46 -4.74
C ALA A 190 -6.74 -9.95 -5.07
N ASN A 191 -6.54 -10.32 -6.33
CA ASN A 191 -6.52 -11.71 -6.78
C ASN A 191 -5.35 -12.49 -6.14
N TYR A 192 -4.15 -11.89 -6.12
CA TYR A 192 -2.96 -12.50 -5.55
C TYR A 192 -3.10 -12.77 -4.05
N LEU A 193 -3.66 -11.82 -3.29
CA LEU A 193 -3.88 -11.94 -1.85
C LEU A 193 -5.16 -12.71 -1.49
N GLY A 194 -5.99 -13.08 -2.47
CA GLY A 194 -7.27 -13.75 -2.25
C GLY A 194 -8.33 -12.85 -1.59
N PHE A 195 -8.24 -11.53 -1.78
CA PHE A 195 -9.18 -10.55 -1.23
C PHE A 195 -10.21 -10.14 -2.27
N GLN A 196 -11.41 -9.76 -1.81
CA GLN A 196 -12.45 -9.26 -2.71
C GLN A 196 -12.12 -7.82 -3.15
N LEU A 197 -12.09 -7.60 -4.46
CA LEU A 197 -12.03 -6.26 -5.05
C LEU A 197 -13.43 -5.63 -5.01
N VAL A 198 -13.56 -4.47 -4.38
CA VAL A 198 -14.85 -3.81 -4.15
C VAL A 198 -14.79 -2.33 -4.52
N GLN A 199 -15.91 -1.77 -4.96
CA GLN A 199 -16.09 -0.34 -5.16
C GLN A 199 -16.88 0.28 -4.00
N GLY A 200 -16.90 1.60 -3.91
CA GLY A 200 -17.70 2.31 -2.90
C GLY A 200 -19.18 1.95 -2.96
N GLY A 201 -19.69 1.67 -4.16
CA GLY A 201 -21.05 1.20 -4.40
C GLY A 201 -21.35 -0.19 -3.84
N ASP A 202 -20.36 -1.02 -3.50
CA ASP A 202 -20.56 -2.35 -2.90
C ASP A 202 -20.61 -2.30 -1.38
N LEU A 203 -20.17 -1.19 -0.79
CA LEU A 203 -20.07 -0.99 0.65
C LEU A 203 -21.23 -0.14 1.19
N THR A 204 -21.57 -0.35 2.45
CA THR A 204 -22.50 0.53 3.18
C THR A 204 -22.08 0.64 4.64
N VAL A 205 -22.37 1.79 5.26
CA VAL A 205 -22.05 2.03 6.68
C VAL A 205 -23.32 1.95 7.50
N ARG A 206 -23.33 1.07 8.52
CA ARG A 206 -24.46 0.93 9.45
C ARG A 206 -23.94 0.65 10.86
N ASN A 207 -24.46 1.39 11.84
CA ASN A 207 -24.09 1.26 13.26
C ASN A 207 -22.57 1.37 13.51
N GLY A 208 -21.88 2.26 12.77
CA GLY A 208 -20.44 2.46 12.89
C GLY A 208 -19.60 1.30 12.36
N ARG A 209 -20.18 0.40 11.54
CA ARG A 209 -19.49 -0.71 10.87
C ARG A 209 -19.66 -0.59 9.36
N VAL A 210 -18.68 -1.10 8.62
CA VAL A 210 -18.74 -1.21 7.16
C VAL A 210 -19.22 -2.61 6.80
N TRP A 211 -20.16 -2.65 5.86
CA TRP A 211 -20.80 -3.87 5.39
C TRP A 211 -20.63 -3.98 3.89
N LEU A 212 -20.30 -5.17 3.42
CA LEU A 212 -20.34 -5.55 2.02
C LEU A 212 -21.76 -5.98 1.66
N LYS A 213 -22.30 -5.40 0.58
CA LYS A 213 -23.58 -5.78 -0.01
C LYS A 213 -23.38 -7.02 -0.87
N SER A 214 -24.16 -8.06 -0.61
CA SER A 214 -24.22 -9.26 -1.43
C SER A 214 -25.69 -9.63 -1.71
N LEU A 215 -25.91 -10.52 -2.68
CA LEU A 215 -27.25 -11.07 -2.95
C LEU A 215 -27.84 -11.78 -1.72
N ASN A 216 -26.98 -12.35 -0.87
CA ASN A 216 -27.36 -13.07 0.34
C ASN A 216 -27.50 -12.15 1.58
N GLY A 217 -27.42 -10.82 1.38
CA GLY A 217 -27.53 -9.83 2.44
C GLY A 217 -26.20 -9.13 2.75
N LEU A 218 -26.13 -8.53 3.94
CA LEU A 218 -24.98 -7.75 4.39
C LEU A 218 -23.97 -8.64 5.12
N SER A 219 -22.71 -8.50 4.76
CA SER A 219 -21.61 -9.12 5.48
C SER A 219 -20.66 -8.07 6.05
N GLU A 220 -20.25 -8.23 7.30
CA GLU A 220 -19.32 -7.28 7.92
C GLU A 220 -17.93 -7.34 7.27
N VAL A 221 -17.30 -6.18 7.11
CA VAL A 221 -15.94 -6.02 6.61
C VAL A 221 -15.03 -5.62 7.77
N ASP A 222 -13.90 -6.32 7.91
CA ASP A 222 -12.95 -6.12 9.02
C ASP A 222 -11.87 -5.12 8.69
N VAL A 223 -11.31 -5.25 7.49
CA VAL A 223 -10.17 -4.46 7.03
C VAL A 223 -10.43 -4.04 5.60
N ILE A 224 -10.21 -2.76 5.33
CA ILE A 224 -10.30 -2.18 4.00
C ILE A 224 -8.90 -1.76 3.60
N LEU A 225 -8.33 -2.47 2.64
CA LEU A 225 -7.13 -2.01 1.96
C LEU A 225 -7.55 -1.01 0.88
N ARG A 226 -7.31 0.28 1.13
CA ARG A 226 -7.57 1.33 0.16
C ARG A 226 -6.30 1.63 -0.62
N VAL A 227 -6.31 1.36 -1.92
CA VAL A 227 -5.13 1.45 -2.80
C VAL A 227 -5.11 2.75 -3.62
N TRP A 228 -5.95 3.74 -3.26
CA TRP A 228 -5.87 5.09 -3.83
C TRP A 228 -6.13 6.14 -2.76
N MET A 229 -5.31 7.20 -2.75
CA MET A 229 -5.49 8.49 -2.03
C MET A 229 -6.39 8.45 -0.78
N ILE A 230 -5.80 8.39 0.42
CA ILE A 230 -6.31 8.69 1.79
C ILE A 230 -7.74 8.24 2.16
N LEU A 231 -7.86 7.15 2.94
CA LEU A 231 -8.58 7.06 4.24
C LEU A 231 -8.42 5.61 4.76
N ILE A 232 -7.69 5.39 5.85
CA ILE A 232 -7.79 4.14 6.64
C ILE A 232 -9.03 4.31 7.52
N ALA A 233 -10.11 3.58 7.21
CA ALA A 233 -11.29 3.51 8.06
C ALA A 233 -11.21 2.26 8.94
N THR A 234 -10.81 2.43 10.20
CA THR A 234 -11.00 1.43 11.25
C THR A 234 -11.40 2.16 12.56
N LYS A 235 -12.60 1.83 13.07
CA LYS A 235 -13.16 1.92 14.46
C LYS A 235 -12.57 3.01 15.40
N ARG A 236 -13.30 3.86 16.15
CA ARG A 236 -14.57 3.72 16.91
C ARG A 236 -14.93 5.10 17.54
N ASN A 237 -16.20 5.32 17.90
CA ASN A 237 -16.76 6.42 18.74
C ASN A 237 -16.81 7.86 18.17
N CYS A 238 -17.78 8.14 17.30
CA CYS A 238 -18.43 9.45 17.27
C CYS A 238 -19.76 9.33 18.02
N VAL A 239 -19.78 9.76 19.29
CA VAL A 239 -21.02 10.10 19.99
C VAL A 239 -21.47 11.44 19.42
N PRO A 240 -22.73 11.63 18.99
CA PRO A 240 -23.21 12.95 18.61
C PRO A 240 -23.36 13.79 19.88
N THR A 241 -22.45 14.74 20.11
CA THR A 241 -22.72 15.82 21.04
C THR A 241 -23.79 16.70 20.41
N ARG A 242 -25.02 16.58 20.90
CA ARG A 242 -26.05 17.60 20.73
C ARG A 242 -25.57 18.87 21.42
N GLY A 243 -25.47 19.95 20.65
CA GLY A 243 -25.43 21.34 21.07
C GLY A 243 -26.27 22.12 20.08
#